data_AF-A0A950HBH8-F1
#
_entry.id   AF-A0A950HBH8-F1
#
_cell.length_a   1.000
_cell.length_b   1.000
_cell.length_c   1.000
_cell.angle_alpha   90.00
_cell.angle_beta   90.00
_cell.angle_gamma   90.00
#
_symmetry.space_group_name_H-M   'P 1'
#
loop_
_entity.id
_entity.type
_entity.pdbx_description
1 polymer ?
#
loop_
_entity_poly.entity_id
_entity_poly.type
_entity_poly.pdbx_seq_one_letter_code
_entity_poly.pdbx_strand_id
1 'polypeptide(L)'
;MDHSSALRATTRRSFLTTGGGVLAAAAMPRAALTGSDASSLAETPEKLMAAAKPGKLLIGVFDPVFAELSLDQMLAKVSGYGLEAMEIATGGYPNNPHCPIDELLRDEGKLRAWKKKFEDHNLLLATLSCHGN
;
A
#
# COMPACT_ATOMS: atom_id res chain seq x y z
N MET A 1 -8.06 -8.18 -46.05
CA MET A 1 -8.05 -9.17 -44.96
C MET A 1 -7.80 -8.41 -43.67
N ASP A 2 -8.85 -8.19 -42.89
CA ASP A 2 -8.81 -7.51 -41.59
C ASP A 2 -8.72 -8.59 -40.50
N HIS A 3 -7.71 -8.50 -39.64
CA HIS A 3 -7.56 -9.32 -38.44
C HIS A 3 -7.60 -8.44 -37.19
N SER A 4 -8.75 -7.81 -36.95
CA SER A 4 -9.09 -7.25 -35.65
C SER A 4 -9.41 -8.36 -34.63
N SER A 5 -8.37 -8.91 -34.01
CA SER A 5 -8.50 -9.76 -32.81
C SER A 5 -8.46 -8.89 -31.56
N ALA A 6 -9.64 -8.54 -31.05
CA ALA A 6 -9.80 -7.89 -29.75
C ALA A 6 -9.56 -8.94 -28.65
N LEU A 7 -8.31 -9.06 -28.19
CA LEU A 7 -8.01 -9.68 -26.90
C LEU A 7 -8.76 -8.92 -25.80
N ARG A 8 -9.84 -9.52 -25.29
CA ARG A 8 -10.49 -9.06 -24.05
C ARG A 8 -9.46 -9.15 -22.93
N ALA A 9 -8.92 -8.00 -22.54
CA ALA A 9 -8.06 -7.89 -21.37
C ALA A 9 -8.87 -8.29 -20.13
N THR A 10 -8.64 -9.50 -19.62
CA THR A 10 -9.14 -9.92 -18.31
C THR A 10 -8.69 -8.89 -17.28
N THR A 11 -9.62 -8.06 -16.81
CA THR A 11 -9.30 -7.02 -15.83
C THR A 11 -8.97 -7.70 -14.49
N ARG A 12 -8.01 -7.14 -13.72
CA ARG A 12 -7.55 -7.66 -12.42
C ARG A 12 -8.70 -8.06 -11.47
N ARG A 13 -9.83 -7.34 -11.54
CA ARG A 13 -11.06 -7.60 -10.79
C ARG A 13 -11.71 -8.96 -11.11
N SER A 14 -11.62 -9.43 -12.36
CA SER A 14 -12.17 -10.72 -12.79
C SER A 14 -11.43 -11.90 -12.14
N PHE A 15 -10.13 -11.73 -11.88
CA PHE A 15 -9.28 -12.80 -11.33
C PHE A 15 -9.56 -13.04 -9.83
N LEU A 16 -9.70 -11.96 -9.05
CA LEU A 16 -9.94 -12.08 -7.60
C LEU A 16 -11.36 -12.57 -7.27
N THR A 17 -12.36 -12.26 -8.09
CA THR A 17 -13.75 -12.71 -7.87
C THR A 17 -13.96 -14.20 -8.17
N THR A 18 -13.11 -14.82 -9.00
CA THR A 18 -13.32 -16.19 -9.48
C THR A 18 -12.68 -17.26 -8.59
N GLY A 19 -11.78 -16.89 -7.67
CA GLY A 19 -10.93 -17.84 -6.92
C GLY A 19 -11.24 -18.07 -5.43
N GLY A 20 -12.15 -17.33 -4.80
CA GLY A 20 -12.32 -17.34 -3.34
C GLY A 20 -13.59 -18.05 -2.86
N GLY A 21 -13.58 -19.39 -2.85
CA GLY A 21 -14.67 -20.21 -2.30
C GLY A 21 -14.69 -20.23 -0.76
N VAL A 22 -15.75 -19.66 -0.18
CA VAL A 22 -16.44 -19.94 1.10
C VAL A 22 -15.63 -20.59 2.25
N LEU A 23 -15.27 -19.81 3.27
CA LEU A 23 -15.05 -20.29 4.64
C LEU A 23 -16.19 -19.79 5.53
N ALA A 24 -17.11 -20.69 5.90
CA ALA A 24 -18.18 -20.40 6.84
C ALA A 24 -17.62 -20.42 8.28
N ALA A 25 -17.65 -19.28 8.98
CA ALA A 25 -17.30 -19.18 10.39
C ALA A 25 -18.54 -19.44 11.27
N ALA A 26 -18.48 -20.45 12.13
CA ALA A 26 -19.52 -20.77 13.11
C ALA A 26 -19.48 -19.78 14.29
N ALA A 27 -20.65 -19.26 14.70
CA ALA A 27 -20.82 -18.33 15.80
C ALA A 27 -20.85 -19.05 17.17
N MET A 28 -20.14 -18.52 18.16
CA MET A 28 -20.23 -18.91 19.58
C MET A 28 -20.57 -17.64 20.41
N PRO A 29 -21.45 -17.73 21.44
CA PRO A 29 -21.93 -16.54 22.15
C PRO A 29 -20.95 -16.02 23.22
N ARG A 30 -20.84 -14.68 23.31
CA ARG A 30 -20.00 -13.92 24.26
C ARG A 30 -20.65 -13.85 25.64
N ALA A 31 -19.93 -14.28 26.67
CA ALA A 31 -20.23 -13.96 28.07
C ALA A 31 -19.62 -12.60 28.45
N ALA A 32 -20.42 -11.80 29.17
CA ALA A 32 -20.14 -10.43 29.55
C ALA A 32 -19.16 -10.32 30.72
N LEU A 33 -18.24 -9.35 30.65
CA LEU A 33 -17.61 -8.75 31.82
C LEU A 33 -17.61 -7.22 31.64
N THR A 34 -18.23 -6.58 32.63
CA THR A 34 -18.48 -5.15 32.80
C THR A 34 -17.25 -4.44 33.37
N GLY A 35 -16.97 -3.21 32.94
CA GLY A 35 -16.04 -2.35 33.68
C GLY A 35 -15.56 -1.09 32.96
N SER A 36 -16.20 0.03 33.30
CA SER A 36 -15.71 1.44 33.35
C SER A 36 -15.33 2.21 32.09
N ASP A 37 -16.05 3.33 31.95
CA ASP A 37 -15.93 4.41 30.99
C ASP A 37 -14.54 5.04 30.84
N ALA A 38 -14.11 5.15 29.58
CA ALA A 38 -13.28 6.25 29.10
C ALA A 38 -13.88 6.76 27.79
N SER A 39 -14.81 7.69 27.93
CA SER A 39 -15.31 8.52 26.83
C SER A 39 -14.15 9.30 26.22
N SER A 40 -13.75 8.93 25.01
CA SER A 40 -13.65 9.79 23.83
C SER A 40 -12.53 9.33 22.89
N LEU A 41 -12.90 9.22 21.60
CA LEU A 41 -12.01 9.14 20.44
C LEU A 41 -11.15 7.87 20.31
N ALA A 42 -11.80 6.72 20.17
CA ALA A 42 -11.33 5.70 19.24
C ALA A 42 -12.54 4.89 18.78
N GLU A 43 -13.00 5.12 17.55
CA GLU A 43 -13.89 4.13 16.94
C GLU A 43 -13.15 2.80 16.90
N THR A 44 -13.79 1.73 17.38
CA THR A 44 -13.18 0.41 17.40
C THR A 44 -12.75 0.02 15.98
N PRO A 45 -11.60 -0.64 15.79
CA PRO A 45 -11.14 -1.06 14.47
C PRO A 45 -12.22 -1.85 13.70
N GLU A 46 -13.06 -2.60 14.42
CA GLU A 46 -14.21 -3.33 13.89
C GLU A 46 -15.26 -2.42 13.23
N LYS A 47 -15.55 -1.25 13.82
CA LYS A 47 -16.54 -0.31 13.28
C LYS A 47 -16.01 0.42 12.04
N LEU A 48 -14.70 0.68 12.00
CA LEU A 48 -14.04 1.25 10.83
C LEU A 48 -14.01 0.27 9.64
N MET A 49 -13.82 -1.04 9.92
CA MET A 49 -13.89 -2.09 8.91
C MET A 49 -15.33 -2.38 8.46
N ALA A 50 -16.32 -2.32 9.36
CA ALA A 50 -17.73 -2.56 9.04
C ALA A 50 -18.39 -1.43 8.24
N ALA A 51 -17.88 -0.19 8.33
CA ALA A 51 -18.41 0.98 7.62
C ALA A 51 -17.71 1.26 6.28
N ALA A 52 -16.61 0.56 5.97
CA ALA A 52 -15.88 0.75 4.73
C ALA A 52 -16.67 0.15 3.55
N LYS A 53 -17.13 1.01 2.63
CA LYS A 53 -17.45 0.57 1.25
C LYS A 53 -16.25 -0.25 0.76
N PRO A 54 -16.44 -1.38 0.03
CA PRO A 54 -15.31 -2.19 -0.42
C PRO A 54 -14.37 -1.32 -1.25
N GLY A 55 -13.32 -0.88 -0.58
CA GLY A 55 -12.32 0.01 -1.12
C GLY A 55 -11.61 -0.74 -2.21
N LYS A 56 -11.17 -0.01 -3.23
CA LYS A 56 -10.28 -0.57 -4.23
C LYS A 56 -9.06 -1.17 -3.50
N LEU A 57 -8.80 -2.47 -3.65
CA LEU A 57 -7.58 -3.10 -3.15
C LEU A 57 -6.37 -2.50 -3.89
N LEU A 58 -5.45 -1.89 -3.16
CA LEU A 58 -4.23 -1.31 -3.70
C LEU A 58 -3.16 -2.40 -3.83
N ILE A 59 -2.43 -2.38 -4.93
CA ILE A 59 -1.28 -3.26 -5.16
C ILE A 59 -0.02 -2.39 -5.18
N GLY A 60 0.94 -2.74 -4.33
CA GLY A 60 2.20 -2.04 -4.20
C GLY A 60 3.42 -2.94 -4.34
N VAL A 61 4.59 -2.31 -4.30
CA VAL A 61 5.89 -2.97 -4.42
C VAL A 61 6.90 -2.37 -3.45
N PHE A 62 7.86 -3.20 -3.03
CA PHE A 62 8.99 -2.81 -2.19
C PHE A 62 10.19 -2.42 -3.06
N ASP A 63 10.79 -1.27 -2.77
CA ASP A 63 11.77 -0.60 -3.64
C ASP A 63 13.18 -1.21 -3.79
N PRO A 64 13.73 -2.11 -2.95
CA PRO A 64 15.12 -2.56 -3.12
C PRO A 64 15.37 -3.33 -4.41
N VAL A 65 14.33 -3.92 -5.01
CA VAL A 65 14.41 -4.56 -6.33
C VAL A 65 14.76 -3.55 -7.45
N PHE A 66 14.63 -2.25 -7.17
CA PHE A 66 14.92 -1.15 -8.09
C PHE A 66 16.17 -0.34 -7.68
N ALA A 67 17.05 -0.85 -6.81
CA ALA A 67 18.18 -0.10 -6.25
C ALA A 67 19.12 0.55 -7.29
N GLU A 68 19.18 0.03 -8.52
CA GLU A 68 19.97 0.58 -9.62
C GLU A 68 19.30 1.77 -10.35
N LEU A 69 18.07 2.12 -9.98
CA LEU A 69 17.33 3.25 -10.55
C LEU A 69 17.40 4.46 -9.62
N SER A 70 17.32 5.66 -10.20
CA SER A 70 16.99 6.83 -9.39
C SER A 70 15.54 6.74 -8.91
N LEU A 71 15.21 7.48 -7.84
CA LEU A 71 13.82 7.57 -7.33
C LEU A 71 12.85 7.91 -8.47
N ASP A 72 13.17 8.90 -9.31
CA ASP A 72 12.28 9.34 -10.39
C ASP A 72 12.10 8.26 -11.47
N GLN A 73 13.17 7.52 -11.81
CA GLN A 73 13.09 6.39 -12.75
C GLN A 73 12.25 5.24 -12.19
N MET A 74 12.41 4.94 -10.89
CA MET A 74 11.64 3.91 -10.20
C MET A 74 10.15 4.27 -10.15
N LEU A 75 9.80 5.50 -9.77
CA LEU A 75 8.39 5.94 -9.71
C LEU A 75 7.71 5.91 -11.07
N ALA A 76 8.40 6.37 -12.13
CA ALA A 76 7.89 6.29 -13.50
C ALA A 76 7.64 4.84 -13.93
N LYS A 77 8.56 3.93 -13.60
CA LYS A 77 8.46 2.51 -13.94
C LYS A 77 7.32 1.81 -13.19
N VAL A 78 7.21 2.03 -11.88
CA VAL A 78 6.16 1.47 -11.02
C VAL A 78 4.78 1.97 -11.45
N SER A 79 4.64 3.27 -11.69
CA SER A 79 3.39 3.86 -12.20
C SER A 79 3.04 3.29 -13.59
N GLY A 80 4.03 3.10 -14.47
CA GLY A 80 3.86 2.43 -15.76
C GLY A 80 3.35 0.98 -15.67
N TYR A 81 3.57 0.28 -14.55
CA TYR A 81 3.01 -1.05 -14.28
C TYR A 81 1.58 -1.01 -13.72
N GLY A 82 1.02 0.17 -13.51
CA GLY A 82 -0.29 0.34 -12.86
C GLY A 82 -0.29 -0.14 -11.41
N LEU A 83 0.84 0.01 -10.73
CA LEU A 83 0.94 -0.13 -9.27
C LEU A 83 0.56 1.19 -8.62
N GLU A 84 0.14 1.15 -7.36
CA GLU A 84 -0.52 2.27 -6.69
C GLU A 84 0.00 2.55 -5.29
N ALA A 85 0.88 1.69 -4.78
CA ALA A 85 1.48 1.84 -3.48
C ALA A 85 2.97 1.48 -3.52
N MET A 86 3.75 2.15 -2.68
CA MET A 86 5.17 1.91 -2.50
C MET A 86 5.48 1.61 -1.05
N GLU A 87 6.29 0.59 -0.84
CA GLU A 87 7.07 0.40 0.38
C GLU A 87 8.50 0.85 0.10
N ILE A 88 9.05 1.69 0.98
CA ILE A 88 10.38 2.28 0.80
C ILE A 88 11.32 1.86 1.93
N ALA A 89 12.49 1.34 1.56
CA ALA A 89 13.56 0.99 2.47
C ALA A 89 14.19 2.23 3.10
N THR A 90 14.45 2.14 4.41
CA THR A 90 14.93 3.22 5.27
C THR A 90 16.05 2.77 6.21
N GLY A 91 16.73 1.66 5.91
CA GLY A 91 17.90 1.20 6.65
C GLY A 91 17.95 -0.32 6.84
N GLY A 92 18.94 -0.77 7.61
CA GLY A 92 19.18 -2.20 7.85
C GLY A 92 19.72 -2.93 6.61
N TYR A 93 19.40 -4.22 6.45
CA TYR A 93 19.82 -5.02 5.30
C TYR A 93 19.41 -4.46 3.92
N PRO A 94 18.20 -3.88 3.70
CA PRO A 94 17.87 -3.27 2.42
C PRO A 94 18.51 -1.89 2.20
N ASN A 95 19.22 -1.35 3.20
CA ASN A 95 19.73 0.02 3.20
C ASN A 95 18.61 1.04 2.91
N ASN A 96 18.90 2.10 2.15
CA ASN A 96 17.97 3.21 1.89
C ASN A 96 18.14 3.81 0.47
N PRO A 97 18.09 2.99 -0.60
CA PRO A 97 18.48 3.41 -1.95
C PRO A 97 17.70 4.62 -2.50
N HIS A 98 16.43 4.77 -2.12
CA HIS A 98 15.57 5.86 -2.60
C HIS A 98 15.10 6.83 -1.49
N CYS A 99 15.63 6.67 -0.28
CA CYS A 99 15.27 7.48 0.88
C CYS A 99 16.52 8.11 1.51
N PRO A 100 16.87 9.37 1.15
CA PRO A 100 18.00 10.08 1.75
C PRO A 100 17.64 10.61 3.15
N ILE A 101 17.46 9.70 4.12
CA ILE A 101 16.88 9.94 5.46
C ILE A 101 17.47 11.18 6.14
N ASP A 102 18.80 11.24 6.21
CA ASP A 102 19.53 12.32 6.87
C ASP A 102 19.22 13.71 6.30
N GLU A 103 18.98 13.80 4.99
CA GLU A 103 18.59 15.05 4.35
C GLU A 103 17.12 15.38 4.62
N LEU A 104 16.25 14.37 4.53
CA LEU A 104 14.81 14.54 4.72
C LEU A 104 14.46 14.91 6.17
N LEU A 105 15.22 14.44 7.15
CA LEU A 105 15.03 14.77 8.56
C LEU A 105 15.50 16.20 8.92
N ARG A 106 16.47 16.74 8.17
CA ARG A 106 17.04 18.08 8.44
C ARG A 106 16.33 19.21 7.69
N ASP A 107 15.56 18.88 6.65
CA ASP A 107 14.92 19.86 5.78
C ASP A 107 13.49 19.43 5.42
N GLU A 108 12.51 20.07 6.06
CA GLU A 108 11.10 19.81 5.78
C GLU A 108 10.68 20.14 4.34
N GLY A 109 11.36 21.10 3.70
CA GLY A 109 11.13 21.43 2.28
C GLY A 109 11.51 20.27 1.38
N LYS A 110 12.67 19.65 1.63
CA LYS A 110 13.09 18.41 0.95
C LYS A 110 12.15 17.26 1.23
N LEU A 111 11.69 17.09 2.47
CA LEU A 111 10.70 16.06 2.80
C LEU A 111 9.39 16.24 2.03
N ARG A 112 8.86 17.46 1.97
CA ARG A 112 7.65 17.77 1.19
C ARG A 112 7.86 17.50 -0.29
N ALA A 113 8.99 17.94 -0.85
CA ALA A 113 9.32 17.69 -2.25
C ALA A 113 9.46 16.19 -2.57
N TRP A 114 10.10 15.43 -1.68
CA TRP A 114 10.27 13.99 -1.81
C TRP A 114 8.92 13.25 -1.76
N LYS A 115 8.03 13.59 -0.81
CA LYS A 115 6.66 13.03 -0.73
C LYS A 115 5.83 13.36 -1.98
N LYS A 116 5.92 14.62 -2.45
CA LYS A 116 5.19 15.09 -3.64
C LYS A 116 5.52 14.26 -4.89
N LYS A 117 6.75 13.75 -5.02
CA LYS A 117 7.12 12.87 -6.15
C LYS A 117 6.24 11.63 -6.24
N PHE A 118 5.86 11.02 -5.11
CA PHE A 118 4.95 9.86 -5.10
C PHE A 118 3.54 10.26 -5.53
N GLU A 119 3.03 11.36 -4.98
CA GLU A 119 1.71 11.92 -5.30
C GLU A 119 1.61 12.25 -6.81
N ASP A 120 2.63 12.88 -7.38
CA ASP A 120 2.70 13.22 -8.81
C ASP A 120 2.65 11.99 -9.73
N HIS A 121 3.01 10.80 -9.22
CA HIS A 121 2.93 9.54 -9.94
C HIS A 121 1.68 8.71 -9.61
N ASN A 122 0.74 9.25 -8.84
CA ASN A 122 -0.43 8.56 -8.28
C ASN A 122 -0.04 7.32 -7.45
N LEU A 123 1.10 7.38 -6.76
CA LEU A 123 1.60 6.34 -5.88
C LEU A 123 1.40 6.75 -4.43
N LEU A 124 0.78 5.88 -3.64
CA LEU A 124 0.73 6.02 -2.19
C LEU A 124 2.06 5.57 -1.59
N LEU A 125 2.74 6.44 -0.83
CA LEU A 125 3.78 6.00 0.08
C LEU A 125 3.14 5.27 1.27
N ALA A 126 3.02 3.94 1.18
CA ALA A 126 2.22 3.14 2.10
C ALA A 126 3.00 2.71 3.34
N THR A 127 4.29 2.39 3.16
CA THR A 127 5.12 1.80 4.22
C THR A 127 6.55 2.31 4.13
N LEU A 128 7.18 2.51 5.30
CA LEU A 128 8.62 2.67 5.45
C LEU A 128 9.18 1.41 6.11
N SER A 129 10.28 0.89 5.59
CA SER A 129 10.78 -0.43 5.96
C SER A 129 12.22 -0.38 6.46
N CYS A 130 12.52 -1.06 7.57
CA CYS A 130 13.86 -1.15 8.15
C CYS A 130 14.02 -2.55 8.78
N HIS A 131 14.91 -3.37 8.24
CA HIS A 131 15.05 -4.79 8.61
C HIS A 131 16.48 -5.12 9.04
N GLY A 132 16.70 -5.83 10.16
CA GLY A 132 18.06 -6.12 10.62
C GLY A 132 18.16 -6.84 11.95
N ASN A 133 17.32 -7.86 12.17
CA ASN A 133 17.36 -8.70 13.38
C ASN A 133 18.72 -9.38 13.57
#